data_AF-A0A963SB12-F1
#
_entry.id   AF-A0A963SB12-F1
#
_cell.length_a   1.000
_cell.length_b   1.000
_cell.length_c   1.000
_cell.angle_alpha   90.00
_cell.angle_beta   90.00
_cell.angle_gamma   90.00
#
_symmetry.space_group_name_H-M   'P 1'
#
loop_
_entity.id
_entity.type
_entity.pdbx_description
1 polymer ?
#
loop_
_entity_poly.entity_id
_entity_poly.type
_entity_poly.pdbx_seq_one_letter_code
_entity_poly.pdbx_strand_id
1 'polypeptide(L)'
;MDFRKDETDIDTADLDFEGATGSDAVASTGDTKEAGHGPAVAMTEKTDSGSADLVEKLGAEALAGMAAAVAAPREDSKKVHDRRFAIVTDDSRDALLTDFGKETLDDRYLLPGEKYQDLFARVADAYADDQEHAQRLYDYISRLWFMPATPVLSNGGTGRGLPISCYLNSVDDSLEGIVATWNENVWLASRGGGIGT
;
A
#
# COMPACT_ATOMS: atom_id res chain seq x y z
N MET A 1 0.58 42.49 -8.54
CA MET A 1 -0.57 41.72 -9.04
C MET A 1 -0.97 40.81 -7.90
N ASP A 2 -1.96 41.26 -7.14
CA ASP A 2 -2.47 40.64 -5.92
C ASP A 2 -3.78 39.92 -6.30
N PHE A 3 -3.83 38.61 -6.11
CA PHE A 3 -4.83 37.70 -6.68
C PHE A 3 -5.86 37.24 -5.64
N ARG A 4 -6.10 38.02 -4.58
CA ARG A 4 -7.07 37.71 -3.51
C ARG A 4 -8.20 38.73 -3.38
N LYS A 5 -9.00 38.93 -4.42
CA LYS A 5 -10.36 39.48 -4.31
C LYS A 5 -11.22 38.93 -5.45
N ASP A 6 -11.98 37.89 -5.16
CA ASP A 6 -13.38 37.73 -5.54
C ASP A 6 -13.86 36.36 -5.07
N GLU A 7 -14.22 36.29 -3.78
CA GLU A 7 -15.26 35.37 -3.34
C GLU A 7 -16.56 35.79 -4.03
N THR A 8 -17.10 34.91 -4.86
CA THR A 8 -18.51 34.92 -5.23
C THR A 8 -19.08 33.55 -4.94
N ASP A 9 -20.08 33.56 -4.05
CA ASP A 9 -20.83 32.42 -3.53
C ASP A 9 -21.26 31.45 -4.63
N ILE A 10 -20.88 30.18 -4.48
CA ILE A 10 -21.57 29.08 -5.17
C ILE A 10 -22.71 28.65 -4.26
N ASP A 11 -23.90 29.07 -4.67
CA ASP A 11 -25.20 28.73 -4.10
C ASP A 11 -25.40 27.20 -4.12
N THR A 12 -25.62 26.60 -2.95
CA THR A 12 -25.69 25.13 -2.74
C THR A 12 -27.10 24.59 -2.92
N ALA A 13 -27.91 25.23 -3.76
CA ALA A 13 -29.36 25.01 -3.82
C ALA A 13 -29.86 23.98 -4.86
N ASP A 14 -29.02 23.36 -5.69
CA ASP A 14 -29.50 22.47 -6.78
C ASP A 14 -28.83 21.08 -6.83
N LEU A 15 -28.85 20.33 -5.72
CA LEU A 15 -28.60 18.87 -5.77
C LEU A 15 -29.67 18.11 -4.96
N ASP A 16 -30.80 17.89 -5.61
CA ASP A 16 -31.87 17.01 -5.17
C ASP A 16 -31.41 15.54 -5.14
N PHE A 17 -31.33 14.95 -3.94
CA PHE A 17 -31.26 13.50 -3.73
C PHE A 17 -32.47 13.07 -2.89
N GLU A 18 -33.60 12.80 -3.53
CA GLU A 18 -34.74 12.18 -2.88
C GLU A 18 -34.55 10.65 -2.75
N GLY A 19 -34.66 10.16 -1.51
CA GLY A 19 -35.59 9.07 -1.21
C GLY A 19 -35.04 7.64 -1.05
N ALA A 20 -34.63 7.29 0.16
CA ALA A 20 -34.90 5.96 0.74
C ALA A 20 -34.90 6.05 2.29
N THR A 21 -36.02 6.49 2.86
CA THR A 21 -36.30 6.46 4.29
C THR A 21 -36.85 5.08 4.69
N GLY A 22 -36.04 4.28 5.37
CA GLY A 22 -36.50 3.16 6.19
C GLY A 22 -36.61 3.63 7.64
N SER A 23 -37.83 3.91 8.08
CA SER A 23 -38.17 4.23 9.46
C SER A 23 -38.09 2.99 10.34
N ASP A 24 -37.45 3.08 11.50
CA ASP A 24 -37.95 2.37 12.69
C ASP A 24 -37.68 3.19 13.94
N ALA A 25 -38.79 3.55 14.59
CA ALA A 25 -38.86 4.31 15.82
C ALA A 25 -38.45 3.41 17.00
N VAL A 26 -37.50 3.87 17.82
CA VAL A 26 -37.22 3.23 19.11
C VAL A 26 -38.14 3.84 20.17
N ALA A 27 -39.20 3.08 20.47
CA ALA A 27 -40.08 3.31 21.60
C ALA A 27 -39.34 3.09 22.93
N SER A 28 -39.55 4.00 23.88
CA SER A 28 -39.13 3.81 25.26
C SER A 28 -40.07 2.84 25.96
N THR A 29 -39.57 1.67 26.34
CA THR A 29 -40.22 0.81 27.35
C THR A 29 -39.22 0.57 28.47
N GLY A 30 -39.60 1.01 29.67
CA GLY A 30 -38.83 0.77 30.88
C GLY A 30 -38.82 -0.71 31.20
N ASP A 31 -37.64 -1.22 31.54
CA ASP A 31 -37.49 -2.55 32.12
C ASP A 31 -37.03 -2.46 33.56
N THR A 32 -37.72 -3.27 34.34
CA THR A 32 -37.66 -3.38 35.78
C THR A 32 -36.35 -4.08 36.16
N LYS A 33 -35.68 -3.56 37.18
CA LYS A 33 -34.40 -4.07 37.68
C LYS A 33 -34.64 -5.38 38.45
N GLU A 34 -34.46 -6.53 37.82
CA GLU A 34 -34.33 -7.80 38.55
C GLU A 34 -32.91 -7.93 39.12
N ALA A 35 -32.84 -8.14 40.44
CA ALA A 35 -31.59 -8.32 41.18
C ALA A 35 -31.03 -9.72 40.93
N GLY A 36 -30.00 -9.80 40.08
CA GLY A 36 -29.18 -10.99 39.94
C GLY A 36 -28.38 -11.28 41.21
N HIS A 37 -28.57 -12.49 41.75
CA HIS A 37 -27.86 -13.04 42.91
C HIS A 37 -26.44 -13.45 42.52
N GLY A 38 -25.50 -12.50 42.50
CA GLY A 38 -24.06 -12.76 42.41
C GLY A 38 -23.41 -12.66 43.79
N PRO A 39 -22.32 -13.41 44.07
CA PRO A 39 -21.70 -13.38 45.40
C PRO A 39 -21.15 -11.97 45.67
N ALA A 40 -21.61 -11.36 46.76
CA ALA A 40 -21.12 -10.07 47.21
C ALA A 40 -19.64 -10.20 47.59
N VAL A 41 -18.76 -9.59 46.81
CA VAL A 41 -17.35 -9.48 47.15
C VAL A 41 -17.22 -8.33 48.15
N ALA A 42 -16.79 -8.65 49.36
CA ALA A 42 -16.60 -7.65 50.41
C ALA A 42 -15.48 -6.67 50.01
N MET A 43 -15.81 -5.38 50.02
CA MET A 43 -14.88 -4.27 49.78
C MET A 43 -13.97 -4.10 50.99
N THR A 44 -12.98 -4.98 51.15
CA THR A 44 -11.97 -4.85 52.20
C THR A 44 -10.55 -4.98 51.68
N GLU A 45 -10.22 -4.41 50.51
CA GLU A 45 -8.84 -3.98 50.22
C GLU A 45 -8.88 -2.69 49.39
N LYS A 46 -8.18 -1.66 49.88
CA LYS A 46 -8.18 -0.31 49.31
C LYS A 46 -7.06 -0.18 48.28
N THR A 47 -7.05 -1.09 47.31
CA THR A 47 -6.17 -1.05 46.14
C THR A 47 -6.98 -1.48 44.93
N ASP A 48 -7.40 -0.49 44.15
CA ASP A 48 -8.03 -0.67 42.83
C ASP A 48 -6.96 -1.14 41.84
N SER A 49 -6.52 -2.39 41.97
CA SER A 49 -5.56 -3.01 41.06
C SER A 49 -6.21 -3.40 39.73
N GLY A 50 -7.54 -3.57 39.71
CA GLY A 50 -8.28 -4.03 38.53
C GLY A 50 -8.10 -3.12 37.32
N SER A 51 -8.00 -1.81 37.53
CA SER A 51 -7.72 -0.85 36.46
C SER A 51 -6.28 -0.97 35.94
N ALA A 52 -5.30 -1.21 36.81
CA ALA A 52 -3.90 -1.41 36.42
C ALA A 52 -3.69 -2.75 35.70
N ASP A 53 -4.31 -3.81 36.20
CA ASP A 53 -4.27 -5.15 35.63
C ASP A 53 -4.96 -5.19 34.24
N LEU A 54 -6.04 -4.43 34.07
CA LEU A 54 -6.70 -4.24 32.77
C LEU A 54 -5.84 -3.44 31.79
N VAL A 55 -5.18 -2.36 32.26
CA VAL A 55 -4.26 -1.57 31.42
C VAL A 55 -3.05 -2.39 31.01
N GLU A 56 -2.50 -3.22 31.91
CA GLU A 56 -1.38 -4.10 31.61
C GLU A 56 -1.79 -5.20 30.63
N LYS A 57 -2.96 -5.81 30.82
CA LYS A 57 -3.48 -6.85 29.90
C LYS A 57 -3.83 -6.29 28.52
N LEU A 58 -4.56 -5.18 28.45
CA LEU A 58 -4.88 -4.52 27.19
C LEU A 58 -3.63 -3.96 26.51
N GLY A 59 -2.67 -3.45 27.29
CA GLY A 59 -1.36 -3.02 26.82
C GLY A 59 -0.57 -4.19 26.23
N ALA A 60 -0.53 -5.34 26.91
CA ALA A 60 0.13 -6.55 26.44
C ALA A 60 -0.55 -7.16 25.21
N GLU A 61 -1.88 -7.17 25.15
CA GLU A 61 -2.65 -7.63 23.99
C GLU A 61 -2.48 -6.69 22.78
N ALA A 62 -2.46 -5.37 23.00
CA ALA A 62 -2.17 -4.38 21.96
C ALA A 62 -0.73 -4.51 21.44
N LEU A 63 0.24 -4.69 22.35
CA LEU A 63 1.64 -4.90 21.97
C LEU A 63 1.82 -6.22 21.23
N ALA A 64 1.15 -7.30 21.67
CA ALA A 64 1.17 -8.60 21.02
C ALA A 64 0.49 -8.56 19.64
N GLY A 65 -0.61 -7.82 19.51
CA GLY A 65 -1.29 -7.59 18.23
C GLY A 65 -0.42 -6.79 17.26
N MET A 66 0.23 -5.73 17.71
CA MET A 66 1.20 -4.98 16.90
C MET A 66 2.43 -5.82 16.55
N ALA A 67 2.97 -6.59 17.50
CA ALA A 67 4.10 -7.47 17.25
C ALA A 67 3.75 -8.57 16.24
N ALA A 68 2.54 -9.15 16.31
CA ALA A 68 2.06 -10.13 15.34
C ALA A 68 1.85 -9.52 13.95
N ALA A 69 1.32 -8.29 13.86
CA ALA A 69 1.18 -7.57 12.58
C ALA A 69 2.53 -7.21 11.94
N VAL A 70 3.54 -6.89 12.77
CA VAL A 70 4.92 -6.66 12.31
C VAL A 70 5.65 -7.98 11.98
N ALA A 71 5.25 -9.08 12.61
CA ALA A 71 5.83 -10.41 12.43
C ALA A 71 5.13 -11.26 11.35
N ALA A 72 4.06 -10.76 10.72
CA ALA A 72 3.49 -11.40 9.54
C ALA A 72 4.60 -11.62 8.50
N PRO A 73 4.72 -12.81 7.87
CA PRO A 73 5.80 -13.08 6.94
C PRO A 73 5.79 -12.05 5.83
N ARG A 74 6.78 -11.17 5.80
CA ARG A 74 7.00 -10.28 4.66
C ARG A 74 7.37 -11.19 3.50
N GLU A 75 6.64 -11.10 2.39
CA GLU A 75 7.01 -11.84 1.18
C GLU A 75 8.48 -11.54 0.83
N ASP A 76 9.21 -12.56 0.38
CA ASP A 76 10.60 -12.38 0.01
C ASP A 76 10.69 -11.44 -1.19
N SER A 77 11.18 -10.23 -0.94
CA SER A 77 11.36 -9.18 -1.95
C SER A 77 12.24 -9.59 -3.15
N LYS A 78 13.03 -10.67 -3.04
CA LYS A 78 13.86 -11.19 -4.13
C LYS A 78 13.24 -12.37 -4.84
N LYS A 79 12.08 -12.84 -4.40
CA LYS A 79 11.34 -13.91 -5.04
C LYS A 79 10.57 -13.36 -6.24
N VAL A 80 10.72 -14.06 -7.36
CA VAL A 80 9.92 -13.85 -8.57
C VAL A 80 8.60 -14.60 -8.41
N HIS A 81 7.49 -13.94 -8.73
CA HIS A 81 6.17 -14.55 -8.75
C HIS A 81 6.05 -15.53 -9.92
N ASP A 82 5.21 -16.55 -9.76
CA ASP A 82 4.94 -17.52 -10.83
C ASP A 82 4.29 -16.81 -12.03
N ARG A 83 4.80 -17.10 -13.24
CA ARG A 83 4.31 -16.45 -14.47
C ARG A 83 2.85 -16.82 -14.73
N ARG A 84 2.03 -15.83 -15.06
CA ARG A 84 0.61 -15.98 -15.41
C ARG A 84 0.43 -16.42 -16.87
N PHE A 85 1.38 -16.04 -17.73
CA PHE A 85 1.35 -16.25 -19.17
C PHE A 85 2.59 -17.01 -19.66
N ALA A 86 2.42 -17.78 -20.73
CA ALA A 86 3.50 -18.50 -21.40
C ALA A 86 4.22 -17.57 -22.38
N ILE A 87 5.29 -16.91 -21.93
CA ILE A 87 6.10 -16.01 -22.77
C ILE A 87 7.28 -16.79 -23.36
N VAL A 88 7.43 -16.75 -24.69
CA VAL A 88 8.56 -17.33 -25.41
C VAL A 88 9.70 -16.32 -25.42
N THR A 89 10.81 -16.67 -24.76
CA THR A 89 12.02 -15.85 -24.70
C THR A 89 13.01 -16.18 -25.83
N ASP A 90 13.83 -15.19 -26.19
CA ASP A 90 14.82 -15.25 -27.25
C ASP A 90 16.16 -14.67 -26.76
N ASP A 91 17.04 -15.55 -26.29
CA ASP A 91 18.36 -15.20 -25.73
C ASP A 91 19.28 -14.51 -26.75
N SER A 92 19.01 -14.62 -28.06
CA SER A 92 19.82 -13.95 -29.08
C SER A 92 19.73 -12.41 -29.00
N ARG A 93 18.67 -11.90 -28.37
CA ARG A 93 18.42 -10.45 -28.19
C ARG A 93 19.33 -9.81 -27.15
N ASP A 94 20.05 -10.60 -26.36
CA ASP A 94 21.11 -10.08 -25.47
C ASP A 94 22.23 -9.39 -26.26
N ALA A 95 22.37 -9.69 -27.56
CA ALA A 95 23.28 -9.00 -28.46
C ALA A 95 22.88 -7.53 -28.74
N LEU A 96 21.61 -7.16 -28.49
CA LEU A 96 21.14 -5.78 -28.64
C LEU A 96 21.58 -4.88 -27.46
N LEU A 97 21.89 -5.48 -26.32
CA LEU A 97 22.34 -4.75 -25.14
C LEU A 97 23.82 -4.36 -25.27
N THR A 98 24.13 -3.12 -24.94
CA THR A 98 25.51 -2.64 -24.82
C THR A 98 26.19 -3.25 -23.59
N ASP A 99 27.52 -3.28 -23.58
CA ASP A 99 28.27 -3.83 -22.44
C ASP A 99 27.98 -3.06 -21.14
N PHE A 100 27.90 -1.73 -21.22
CA PHE A 100 27.49 -0.90 -20.08
C PHE A 100 26.04 -1.17 -19.64
N GLY A 101 25.15 -1.42 -20.59
CA GLY A 101 23.76 -1.78 -20.30
C GLY A 101 23.67 -3.11 -19.54
N LYS A 102 24.46 -4.11 -19.96
CA LYS A 102 24.56 -5.41 -19.29
C LYS A 102 25.08 -5.26 -17.86
N GLU A 103 26.19 -4.54 -17.67
CA GLU A 103 26.76 -4.27 -16.35
C GLU A 103 25.75 -3.56 -15.43
N THR A 104 25.00 -2.59 -15.96
CA THR A 104 23.96 -1.89 -15.20
C THR A 104 22.81 -2.82 -14.79
N LEU A 105 22.38 -3.73 -15.69
CA LEU A 105 21.34 -4.72 -15.39
C LEU A 105 21.81 -5.73 -14.34
N ASP A 106 23.05 -6.21 -14.46
CA ASP A 106 23.66 -7.16 -13.54
C ASP A 106 23.79 -6.58 -12.12
N ASP A 107 24.19 -5.30 -12.00
CA ASP A 107 24.41 -4.64 -10.70
C ASP A 107 23.09 -4.41 -9.94
N ARG A 108 22.01 -3.99 -10.63
CA ARG A 108 20.84 -3.37 -9.96
C ARG A 108 19.49 -4.02 -10.22
N TYR A 109 19.33 -4.78 -11.30
CA TYR A 109 18.01 -5.18 -11.80
C TYR A 109 17.76 -6.67 -11.82
N LEU A 110 18.80 -7.48 -12.08
CA LEU A 110 18.66 -8.93 -12.07
C LEU A 110 18.46 -9.47 -10.65
N LEU A 111 17.49 -10.36 -10.51
CA LEU A 111 17.32 -11.15 -9.30
C LEU A 111 18.23 -12.39 -9.32
N PRO A 112 18.47 -13.03 -8.16
CA PRO A 112 19.32 -14.21 -8.09
C PRO A 112 18.88 -15.32 -9.06
N GLY A 113 19.75 -15.68 -10.00
CA GLY A 113 19.49 -16.73 -11.01
C GLY A 113 18.68 -16.27 -12.23
N GLU A 114 18.38 -14.97 -12.33
CA GLU A 114 17.66 -14.37 -13.47
C GLU A 114 18.63 -13.96 -14.59
N LYS A 115 18.24 -14.16 -15.85
CA LYS A 115 18.93 -13.62 -17.03
C LYS A 115 18.23 -12.37 -17.57
N TYR A 116 18.85 -11.64 -18.49
CA TYR A 116 18.26 -10.42 -19.08
C TYR A 116 16.89 -10.66 -19.71
N GLN A 117 16.74 -11.74 -20.49
CA GLN A 117 15.44 -12.06 -21.10
C GLN A 117 14.39 -12.53 -20.07
N ASP A 118 14.83 -13.16 -18.98
CA ASP A 118 13.93 -13.55 -17.90
C ASP A 118 13.39 -12.33 -17.15
N LEU A 119 14.23 -11.32 -16.91
CA LEU A 119 13.83 -10.02 -16.38
C LEU A 119 12.75 -9.37 -17.26
N PHE A 120 12.97 -9.32 -18.58
CA PHE A 120 12.00 -8.72 -19.49
C PHE A 120 10.69 -9.52 -19.55
N ALA A 121 10.76 -10.85 -19.52
CA ALA A 121 9.58 -11.70 -19.49
C ALA A 121 8.81 -11.57 -18.16
N ARG A 122 9.49 -11.50 -17.01
CA ARG A 122 8.87 -11.26 -15.70
C ARG A 122 8.09 -9.94 -15.71
N VAL A 123 8.71 -8.88 -16.22
CA VAL A 123 8.08 -7.55 -16.25
C VAL A 123 6.91 -7.52 -17.23
N ALA A 124 7.04 -8.13 -18.40
CA ALA A 124 5.94 -8.24 -19.35
C ALA A 124 4.76 -9.04 -18.76
N ASP A 125 5.02 -10.16 -18.09
CA ASP A 125 4.00 -10.96 -17.43
C ASP A 125 3.26 -10.19 -16.33
N ALA A 126 4.00 -9.40 -15.53
CA ALA A 126 3.44 -8.66 -14.41
C ALA A 126 2.42 -7.59 -14.82
N TYR A 127 2.61 -6.94 -15.97
CA TYR A 127 1.78 -5.81 -16.42
C TYR A 127 0.88 -6.13 -17.61
N ALA A 128 0.93 -7.36 -18.14
CA ALA A 128 0.02 -7.78 -19.19
C ALA A 128 -1.38 -8.08 -18.67
N ASP A 129 -2.36 -7.81 -19.53
CA ASP A 129 -3.77 -8.14 -19.29
C ASP A 129 -4.11 -9.55 -19.77
N ASP A 130 -3.47 -9.99 -20.86
CA ASP A 130 -3.69 -11.29 -21.49
C ASP A 130 -2.40 -11.87 -22.11
N GLN A 131 -2.50 -13.10 -22.61
CA GLN A 131 -1.39 -13.87 -23.18
C GLN A 131 -0.75 -13.21 -24.42
N GLU A 132 -1.56 -12.58 -25.29
CA GLU A 132 -1.06 -11.92 -26.49
C GLU A 132 -0.36 -10.61 -26.10
N HIS A 133 -0.95 -9.87 -25.15
CA HIS A 133 -0.38 -8.66 -24.60
C HIS A 133 0.97 -8.93 -23.93
N ALA A 134 1.09 -10.02 -23.16
CA ALA A 134 2.33 -10.42 -22.50
C ALA A 134 3.47 -10.68 -23.50
N GLN A 135 3.21 -11.47 -24.55
CA GLN A 135 4.21 -11.74 -25.58
C GLN A 135 4.60 -10.45 -26.33
N ARG A 136 3.62 -9.60 -26.65
CA ARG A 136 3.86 -8.32 -27.34
C ARG A 136 4.70 -7.36 -26.49
N LEU A 137 4.42 -7.23 -25.18
CA LEU A 137 5.23 -6.44 -24.26
C LEU A 137 6.66 -6.96 -24.18
N TYR A 138 6.83 -8.28 -24.03
CA TYR A 138 8.15 -8.90 -24.03
C TYR A 138 8.91 -8.60 -25.33
N ASP A 139 8.26 -8.74 -26.49
CA ASP A 139 8.90 -8.48 -27.78
C ASP A 139 9.33 -7.03 -27.93
N TYR A 140 8.54 -6.07 -27.44
CA TYR A 140 8.88 -4.66 -27.49
C TYR A 140 10.04 -4.30 -26.57
N ILE A 141 10.05 -4.83 -25.33
CA ILE A 141 11.13 -4.59 -24.36
C ILE A 141 12.43 -5.25 -24.82
N SER A 142 12.39 -6.53 -25.17
CA SER A 142 13.58 -7.30 -25.55
C SER A 142 14.23 -6.85 -26.86
N ARG A 143 13.46 -6.20 -27.77
CA ARG A 143 13.98 -5.53 -28.97
C ARG A 143 14.43 -4.09 -28.72
N LEU A 144 14.36 -3.63 -27.47
CA LEU A 144 14.72 -2.28 -27.04
C LEU A 144 13.92 -1.17 -27.75
N TRP A 145 12.67 -1.44 -28.14
CA TRP A 145 11.79 -0.42 -28.73
C TRP A 145 11.29 0.57 -27.68
N PHE A 146 11.19 0.12 -26.44
CA PHE A 146 11.07 0.97 -25.26
C PHE A 146 11.72 0.26 -24.06
N MET A 147 11.96 1.00 -22.99
CA MET A 147 12.42 0.44 -21.72
C MET A 147 11.52 0.96 -20.58
N PRO A 148 11.00 0.08 -19.70
CA PRO A 148 10.24 0.52 -18.53
C PRO A 148 11.10 1.38 -17.59
N ALA A 149 10.44 2.23 -16.81
CA ALA A 149 11.12 2.99 -15.75
C ALA A 149 11.71 2.07 -14.67
N THR A 150 12.73 2.56 -13.95
CA THR A 150 13.47 1.78 -12.95
C THR A 150 12.59 1.01 -11.96
N PRO A 151 11.57 1.61 -11.30
CA PRO A 151 10.74 0.85 -10.37
C PRO A 151 9.87 -0.21 -11.06
N VAL A 152 9.43 0.05 -12.28
CA VAL A 152 8.64 -0.91 -13.07
C VAL A 152 9.49 -2.14 -13.40
N LEU A 153 10.75 -1.92 -13.78
CA LEU A 153 11.71 -2.98 -14.12
C LEU A 153 12.17 -3.76 -12.88
N SER A 154 12.52 -3.05 -11.79
CA SER A 154 13.04 -3.67 -10.56
C SER A 154 11.98 -4.40 -9.73
N ASN A 155 10.74 -3.92 -9.74
CA ASN A 155 9.68 -4.42 -8.84
C ASN A 155 8.63 -5.28 -9.53
N GLY A 156 8.46 -5.16 -10.85
CA GLY A 156 7.44 -5.89 -11.60
C GLY A 156 7.53 -7.40 -11.41
N GLY A 157 6.45 -8.05 -10.98
CA GLY A 157 6.41 -9.50 -10.78
C GLY A 157 7.19 -9.99 -9.56
N THR A 158 7.35 -9.14 -8.54
CA THR A 158 8.05 -9.46 -7.29
C THR A 158 7.25 -8.96 -6.08
N GLY A 159 7.65 -9.36 -4.87
CA GLY A 159 7.14 -8.78 -3.62
C GLY A 159 7.79 -7.45 -3.21
N ARG A 160 8.57 -6.80 -4.10
CA ARG A 160 9.36 -5.61 -3.79
C ARG A 160 8.61 -4.31 -4.14
N GLY A 161 8.60 -3.36 -3.21
CA GLY A 161 8.31 -1.94 -3.50
C GLY A 161 7.00 -1.66 -4.24
N LEU A 162 6.89 -0.47 -4.83
CA LEU A 162 5.79 -0.11 -5.74
C LEU A 162 6.35 0.17 -7.14
N PRO A 163 5.57 -0.07 -8.20
CA PRO A 163 6.00 0.18 -9.57
C PRO A 163 5.80 1.65 -9.98
N ILE A 164 6.09 2.58 -9.05
CA ILE A 164 5.84 4.03 -9.21
C ILE A 164 7.13 4.79 -8.94
N SER A 165 7.53 5.65 -9.88
CA SER A 165 8.77 6.44 -9.79
C SER A 165 8.64 7.71 -8.99
N CYS A 166 7.51 8.40 -9.11
CA CYS A 166 7.33 9.73 -8.55
C CYS A 166 5.97 9.84 -7.87
N TYR A 167 5.95 10.49 -6.72
CA TYR A 167 4.75 10.89 -5.99
C TYR A 167 4.68 12.41 -5.93
N LEU A 168 3.45 12.92 -5.92
CA LEU A 168 3.15 14.32 -5.72
C LEU A 168 2.03 14.42 -4.67
N ASN A 169 2.30 15.12 -3.58
CA ASN A 169 1.29 15.43 -2.57
C ASN A 169 1.30 16.93 -2.25
N SER A 170 0.31 17.35 -1.47
CA SER A 170 0.11 18.74 -1.03
C SER A 170 0.04 18.77 0.49
N VAL A 171 0.52 19.86 1.09
CA VAL A 171 0.54 20.03 2.55
C VAL A 171 -0.57 20.98 2.99
N ASP A 172 -1.36 20.58 3.97
CA ASP A 172 -2.32 21.46 4.64
C ASP A 172 -1.60 22.44 5.58
N ASP A 173 -2.10 23.68 5.68
CA ASP A 173 -1.55 24.73 6.55
C ASP A 173 -1.94 24.53 8.03
N SER A 174 -1.52 23.40 8.59
CA SER A 174 -1.65 23.06 10.00
C SER A 174 -0.47 22.22 10.45
N LEU A 175 -0.12 22.30 11.74
CA LEU A 175 0.97 21.48 12.29
C LEU A 175 0.69 19.98 12.10
N GLU A 176 -0.57 19.57 12.31
CA GLU A 176 -1.01 18.19 12.11
C GLU A 176 -0.84 17.76 10.65
N GLY A 177 -1.26 18.59 9.69
CA GLY A 177 -1.12 18.32 8.26
C GLY A 177 0.34 18.21 7.81
N ILE A 178 1.23 19.05 8.33
CA ILE A 178 2.67 18.99 8.06
C ILE A 178 3.26 17.68 8.58
N VAL A 179 2.94 17.29 9.83
CA VAL A 179 3.46 16.05 10.44
C VAL A 179 2.89 14.82 9.73
N ALA A 180 1.61 14.84 9.36
CA ALA A 180 0.98 13.76 8.60
C ALA A 180 1.64 13.57 7.23
N THR A 181 1.85 14.66 6.49
CA THR A 181 2.53 14.62 5.17
C THR A 181 3.97 14.13 5.31
N TRP A 182 4.68 14.54 6.36
CA TRP A 182 6.01 14.01 6.64
C TRP A 182 6.00 12.50 6.88
N ASN A 183 5.04 12.00 7.67
CA ASN A 183 4.89 10.56 7.92
C ASN A 183 4.57 9.80 6.63
N GLU A 184 3.68 10.32 5.79
CA GLU A 184 3.40 9.74 4.46
C GLU A 184 4.67 9.67 3.60
N ASN A 185 5.42 10.77 3.55
CA ASN A 185 6.65 10.85 2.77
C ASN A 185 7.69 9.82 3.20
N VAL A 186 7.79 9.52 4.50
CA VAL A 186 8.68 8.45 5.01
C VAL A 186 8.26 7.09 4.46
N TRP A 187 6.96 6.79 4.44
CA TRP A 187 6.45 5.53 3.88
C TRP A 187 6.67 5.43 2.37
N LEU A 188 6.40 6.50 1.61
CA LEU A 188 6.60 6.53 0.16
C LEU A 188 8.09 6.42 -0.21
N ALA A 189 8.97 7.13 0.51
CA ALA A 189 10.41 7.07 0.30
C ALA A 189 10.98 5.67 0.59
N SER A 190 10.45 4.98 1.62
CA SER A 190 10.83 3.59 1.91
C SER A 190 10.54 2.62 0.76
N ARG A 191 9.63 2.98 -0.16
CA ARG A 191 9.26 2.19 -1.35
C ARG A 191 9.98 2.63 -2.63
N GLY A 192 10.89 3.61 -2.54
CA GLY A 192 11.88 3.93 -3.58
C GLY A 192 11.44 4.91 -4.67
N GLY A 193 10.34 5.64 -4.47
CA GLY A 193 9.95 6.72 -5.38
C GLY A 193 10.44 8.09 -4.92
N GLY A 194 10.70 8.99 -5.86
CA GLY A 194 10.93 10.40 -5.59
C GLY A 194 9.64 11.10 -5.18
N ILE A 195 9.73 12.10 -4.31
CA ILE A 195 8.56 12.82 -3.78
C ILE A 195 8.73 14.30 -4.05
N GLY A 196 7.72 14.89 -4.70
CA GLY A 196 7.50 16.32 -4.72
C GLY A 196 6.40 16.66 -3.73
N THR A 197 6.66 17.61 -2.85
CA THR A 197 5.72 18.14 -1.86
C THR A 197 5.69 19.66 -1.97
#